data_AF-R7V9R0-F1
#
_entry.id   AF-R7V9R0-F1
#
_cell.length_a   1.000
_cell.length_b   1.000
_cell.length_c   1.000
_cell.angle_alpha   90.00
_cell.angle_beta   90.00
_cell.angle_gamma   90.00
#
_symmetry.space_group_name_H-M   'P 1'
#
loop_
_entity.id
_entity.type
_entity.pdbx_description
1 polymer ?
#
loop_
_entity_poly.entity_id
_entity_poly.type
_entity_poly.pdbx_seq_one_letter_code
_entity_poly.pdbx_strand_id
1 'polypeptide(L)' 'DPHEYLSQFVDELQPIFDNGLCLNGKTVGLVVAGFICDALARAYLRQIKGHNGYSSCKKCKEPGIYWTD' A
#
# COMPACT_ATOMS: atom_id res chain seq x y z
N ASP A 1 -5.74 7.37 -11.41
CA ASP A 1 -6.41 6.62 -10.33
C ASP A 1 -5.41 5.60 -9.75
N PRO A 2 -5.38 5.32 -8.43
CA PRO A 2 -4.43 4.35 -7.85
C PRO A 2 -4.60 2.91 -8.40
N HIS A 3 -5.81 2.53 -8.84
CA HIS A 3 -6.07 1.25 -9.50
C HIS A 3 -5.36 1.19 -10.86
N GLU A 4 -5.54 2.21 -11.69
CA GLU A 4 -4.85 2.30 -13.00
C GLU A 4 -3.32 2.35 -12.84
N TYR A 5 -2.83 3.00 -11.79
CA TYR A 5 -1.39 3.07 -11.50
C TYR A 5 -0.80 1.71 -11.12
N LEU A 6 -1.56 0.87 -10.39
CA LEU A 6 -1.09 -0.43 -9.92
C LEU A 6 -1.46 -1.62 -10.83
N SER A 7 -2.32 -1.43 -11.84
CA SER A 7 -2.85 -2.55 -12.63
C SER A 7 -1.75 -3.37 -13.31
N GLN A 8 -0.78 -2.72 -13.96
CA GLN A 8 0.35 -3.41 -14.60
C GLN A 8 1.16 -4.26 -13.60
N PHE A 9 1.40 -3.72 -12.41
CA PHE A 9 2.11 -4.44 -11.34
C PHE A 9 1.32 -5.66 -10.84
N VAL A 10 0.00 -5.52 -10.70
CA VAL A 10 -0.88 -6.63 -10.31
C VAL A 10 -0.89 -7.71 -11.40
N ASP A 11 -1.04 -7.31 -12.66
CA ASP A 11 -1.09 -8.22 -13.81
C ASP A 11 0.21 -9.02 -13.96
N GLU A 12 1.36 -8.41 -13.69
CA GLU A 12 2.67 -9.08 -13.72
C GLU A 12 2.87 -10.06 -12.54
N LEU A 13 2.39 -9.71 -11.35
CA LEU A 13 2.57 -10.54 -10.15
C LEU A 13 1.57 -11.69 -10.04
N GLN A 14 0.35 -11.52 -10.55
CA GLN A 14 -0.70 -12.53 -10.50
C GLN A 14 -0.23 -13.93 -10.97
N PRO A 15 0.37 -14.08 -12.17
CA PRO A 15 0.84 -15.40 -12.63
C PRO A 15 1.99 -15.94 -11.76
N ILE A 16 2.76 -15.08 -11.10
CA ILE A 16 3.86 -15.50 -10.21
C ILE A 16 3.29 -16.03 -8.89
N PHE A 17 2.20 -15.46 -8.39
CA PHE A 17 1.50 -16.03 -7.22
C PHE A 17 0.84 -17.37 -7.55
N ASP A 18 0.21 -17.48 -8.72
CA ASP A 18 -0.53 -18.67 -9.11
C ASP A 18 0.39 -19.85 -9.47
N ASN A 19 1.50 -19.58 -10.15
CA ASN A 19 2.39 -20.61 -10.71
C ASN A 19 3.75 -20.71 -10.01
N GLY A 20 4.08 -19.76 -9.14
CA GLY A 20 5.41 -19.60 -8.56
C GLY A 20 6.42 -18.99 -9.55
N LEU A 21 7.56 -18.59 -9.01
CA LEU A 21 8.68 -18.04 -9.77
C LEU A 21 9.71 -19.13 -10.05
N CYS A 22 10.09 -19.33 -11.32
CA CYS A 22 11.15 -20.26 -11.69
C CYS A 22 12.53 -19.60 -11.52
N LEU A 23 13.32 -20.07 -10.56
CA LEU A 23 14.68 -19.64 -10.28
C LEU A 23 15.62 -20.84 -10.35
N ASN A 24 16.60 -20.83 -11.26
CA ASN A 24 17.58 -21.90 -11.44
C ASN A 24 16.95 -23.31 -11.54
N GLY A 25 15.83 -23.42 -12.27
CA GLY A 25 15.10 -24.69 -12.46
C GLY A 25 14.26 -25.13 -11.26
N LYS A 26 14.12 -24.31 -10.22
CA LYS A 26 13.24 -24.55 -9.08
C LYS A 26 12.12 -23.53 -9.05
N THR A 27 10.88 -24.01 -8.87
CA THR A 27 9.73 -23.14 -8.64
C THR A 27 9.67 -22.77 -7.16
N VAL A 28 9.67 -21.47 -6.86
CA VAL A 28 9.49 -20.94 -5.50
C VAL A 28 8.21 -20.13 -5.41
N GLY A 29 7.48 -20.28 -4.30
CA GLY A 29 6.33 -19.43 -4.03
C GLY A 29 6.76 -18.02 -3.67
N LEU A 30 5.96 -17.02 -4.07
CA LEU A 30 6.16 -15.63 -3.74
C LEU A 30 5.14 -15.17 -2.69
N VAL A 31 5.57 -14.35 -1.74
CA VAL A 31 4.68 -13.66 -0.78
C VAL A 31 5.13 -12.20 -0.69
N VAL A 32 4.16 -11.27 -0.74
CA VAL A 32 4.41 -9.85 -0.51
C VAL A 32 4.45 -9.60 1.00
N ALA A 33 5.63 -9.30 1.52
CA ALA A 33 5.80 -8.97 2.94
C ALA A 33 5.24 -7.59 3.31
N GLY A 34 5.22 -6.64 2.36
CA GLY A 34 4.66 -5.31 2.55
C GLY A 34 5.11 -4.31 1.51
N PHE A 35 4.48 -3.14 1.50
CA PHE A 35 4.82 -2.02 0.64
C PHE A 35 5.49 -0.90 1.44
N ILE A 36 6.70 -0.53 1.02
CA ILE A 36 7.44 0.59 1.60
C ILE A 36 7.13 1.83 0.78
N CYS A 37 6.55 2.85 1.43
CA CYS A 37 6.16 4.10 0.80
C CYS A 37 6.36 5.26 1.78
N ASP A 38 6.68 6.44 1.26
CA ASP A 38 6.64 7.68 2.03
C ASP A 38 5.18 8.07 2.36
N ALA A 39 5.01 9.14 3.14
CA ALA A 39 3.71 9.56 3.62
C ALA A 39 2.73 9.92 2.48
N LEU A 40 3.20 10.57 1.41
CA LEU A 40 2.36 11.01 0.29
C LEU A 40 2.01 9.84 -0.62
N ALA A 41 2.97 9.00 -1.01
CA ALA A 41 2.68 7.81 -1.80
C ALA A 41 1.71 6.87 -1.07
N ARG A 42 1.89 6.66 0.25
CA ARG A 42 0.93 5.87 1.04
C ARG A 42 -0.47 6.50 1.11
N ALA A 43 -0.56 7.83 1.12
CA ALA A 43 -1.85 8.53 1.11
C ALA A 43 -2.54 8.39 -0.24
N TYR A 44 -1.80 8.54 -1.34
CA TYR A 44 -2.27 8.28 -2.71
C TYR A 44 -2.75 6.84 -2.86
N LEU A 45 -1.95 5.84 -2.53
CA LEU A 45 -2.33 4.43 -2.72
C LEU A 45 -3.55 4.03 -1.87
N ARG A 46 -3.65 4.51 -0.62
CA ARG A 46 -4.78 4.18 0.28
C ARG A 46 -5.99 5.10 0.11
N GLN A 47 -5.90 6.13 -0.73
CA GLN A 47 -6.93 7.16 -0.91
C GLN A 47 -7.39 7.77 0.43
N ILE A 48 -6.41 8.20 1.24
CA ILE A 48 -6.68 8.83 2.54
C ILE A 48 -5.99 10.18 2.64
N LYS A 49 -6.36 10.94 3.68
CA LYS A 49 -5.73 12.22 4.01
C LYS A 49 -4.21 12.09 4.16
N GLY A 50 -3.48 13.06 3.61
CA GLY A 50 -2.04 13.22 3.82
C GLY A 50 -1.71 13.50 5.28
N HIS A 51 -0.42 13.46 5.63
CA HIS A 51 0.07 13.57 7.00
C HIS A 51 -0.48 14.80 7.76
N ASN A 52 -0.70 15.92 7.06
CA ASN A 52 -1.13 17.18 7.66
C ASN A 52 -2.66 17.36 7.72
N GLY A 53 -3.46 16.36 7.33
CA GLY A 53 -4.91 16.45 7.37
C GLY A 53 -5.49 16.28 8.78
N TYR A 54 -6.61 16.92 9.08
CA TYR A 54 -7.34 16.66 10.31
C TYR A 54 -7.75 15.18 10.41
N SER A 55 -7.44 14.54 11.54
CA SER A 55 -7.64 13.10 11.75
C SER A 55 -6.95 12.23 10.68
N SER A 56 -5.75 12.62 10.22
CA SER A 56 -4.96 11.87 9.23
C SER A 56 -4.20 10.66 9.79
N CYS A 57 -4.02 10.59 11.11
CA CYS A 57 -3.24 9.54 11.73
C CYS A 57 -3.91 8.17 11.51
N LYS A 58 -3.21 7.26 10.82
CA LYS A 58 -3.74 5.93 10.47
C LYS A 58 -3.76 4.96 11.64
N LYS A 59 -3.05 5.31 12.73
CA LYS A 59 -2.95 4.50 13.96
C LYS A 59 -3.93 4.95 15.04
N CYS A 60 -4.48 6.15 14.91
CA CYS A 60 -5.41 6.77 15.86
C CYS A 60 -6.83 6.74 15.27
N LYS A 61 -7.85 6.54 16.09
CA LYS A 61 -9.26 6.69 15.66
C LYS A 61 -9.88 7.97 16.19
N GLU A 62 -9.26 8.52 17.22
CA GLU A 62 -9.73 9.68 17.95
C GLU A 62 -9.28 10.96 17.22
N PRO A 63 -10.22 11.83 16.83
CA PRO A 63 -9.89 13.11 16.24
C PRO A 63 -9.38 14.08 17.32
N GLY A 64 -8.42 14.94 16.97
CA GLY A 64 -7.94 15.97 17.89
C GLY A 64 -9.03 17.02 18.14
N ILE A 65 -9.13 17.50 19.39
CA ILE A 65 -9.97 18.65 19.74
C ILE A 65 -9.12 19.93 19.73
N TYR A 66 -9.73 21.03 19.29
CA TYR A 66 -9.11 22.34 19.44
C TYR A 66 -9.30 22.78 20.90
N TRP A 67 -8.20 23.05 21.60
CA TRP A 67 -8.27 23.58 22.95
C TRP A 67 -8.68 25.05 22.90
N THR A 68 -9.75 25.39 23.60
CA THR A 68 -10.19 26.77 23.85
C THR A 68 -10.29 26.93 25.37
N ASP A 69 -9.49 27.84 25.93
CA ASP A 69 -9.60 28.29 27.32
C ASP A 69 -10.90 29.07 27.57
#